data_AF-A0A151L2G1-F1
#
_entry.id   AF-A0A151L2G1-F1
#
_cell.length_a   1.000
_cell.length_b   1.000
_cell.length_c   1.000
_cell.angle_alpha   90.00
_cell.angle_beta   90.00
_cell.angle_gamma   90.00
#
_symmetry.space_group_name_H-M   'P 1'
#
loop_
_entity.id
_entity.type
_entity.pdbx_description
1 polymer ?
#
loop_
_entity_poly.entity_id
_entity_poly.type
_entity_poly.pdbx_seq_one_letter_code
_entity_poly.pdbx_strand_id
1 'polypeptide(L)'
;DNLFNESKASIQKYLDNDILERTDGYGFKYFVYDEMWKLYIYKFSKEVAIEEVEYTNKFFSLIKDKHTYDDILKFIYSFLENFKTIINELHKKHHKDLLETVAKHVNKKK
;
A
#
# COMPACT_ATOMS: atom_id res chain seq x y z
N ASP A 1 -3.20 7.82 10.98
CA ASP A 1 -3.50 7.99 9.53
C ASP A 1 -2.58 8.98 8.83
N ASN A 2 -1.26 8.73 8.82
CA ASN A 2 -0.30 9.63 8.15
C ASN A 2 0.53 8.96 7.04
N LEU A 3 0.42 7.64 6.87
CA LEU A 3 1.32 6.86 6.01
C LEU A 3 1.28 7.36 4.56
N PHE A 4 0.08 7.56 4.02
CA PHE A 4 -0.09 7.98 2.63
C PHE A 4 0.10 9.48 2.39
N ASN A 5 0.13 10.30 3.44
CA ASN A 5 0.17 11.75 3.30
C ASN A 5 1.49 12.21 2.67
N GLU A 6 2.60 11.60 3.06
CA GLU A 6 3.92 11.86 2.45
C GLU A 6 3.89 11.53 0.96
N SER A 7 3.48 10.31 0.61
CA SER A 7 3.39 9.85 -0.78
C SER A 7 2.49 10.71 -1.64
N LYS A 8 1.32 11.10 -1.12
CA LYS A 8 0.38 11.96 -1.84
C LYS A 8 0.95 13.37 -2.02
N ALA A 9 1.57 13.94 -0.98
CA ALA A 9 2.20 15.25 -1.05
C ALA A 9 3.31 15.31 -2.12
N SER A 10 4.12 14.25 -2.24
CA SER A 10 5.21 14.20 -3.23
C SER A 10 4.72 14.22 -4.68
N ILE A 11 3.47 13.80 -4.95
CA ILE A 11 2.88 13.83 -6.30
C ILE A 11 1.79 14.89 -6.47
N GLN A 12 1.50 15.70 -5.44
CA GLN A 12 0.33 16.59 -5.41
C GLN A 12 0.30 17.56 -6.60
N LYS A 13 1.43 18.16 -6.98
CA LYS A 13 1.50 19.07 -8.14
C LYS A 13 1.03 18.42 -9.46
N TYR A 14 1.21 17.11 -9.59
CA TYR A 14 0.78 16.35 -10.76
C TYR A 14 -0.71 16.02 -10.70
N LEU A 15 -1.23 15.74 -9.50
CA LEU A 15 -2.67 15.57 -9.26
C LEU A 15 -3.44 16.88 -9.48
N ASP A 16 -2.87 18.02 -9.09
CA ASP A 16 -3.50 19.35 -9.29
C ASP A 16 -3.57 19.73 -10.77
N ASN A 17 -2.64 19.23 -11.59
CA ASN A 17 -2.56 19.47 -13.03
C ASN A 17 -2.73 18.16 -13.81
N ASP A 18 -3.66 17.32 -13.36
CA ASP A 18 -3.82 15.99 -13.92
C ASP A 18 -4.37 16.03 -15.36
N ILE A 19 -4.05 14.99 -16.11
CA ILE A 19 -4.27 14.92 -17.54
C ILE A 19 -5.33 13.85 -17.78
N LEU A 20 -6.44 14.25 -18.38
CA LEU A 20 -7.48 13.32 -18.79
C LEU A 20 -6.90 12.35 -19.82
N GLU A 21 -6.88 11.06 -19.49
CA GLU A 21 -6.39 9.99 -20.36
C GLU A 21 -7.51 9.42 -21.22
N ARG A 22 -8.64 9.09 -20.57
CA ARG A 22 -9.80 8.48 -21.25
C ARG A 22 -11.09 8.79 -20.51
N THR A 23 -12.19 8.67 -21.22
CA THR A 23 -13.54 8.63 -20.65
C THR A 23 -14.18 7.31 -21.07
N ASP A 24 -14.78 6.57 -20.15
CA ASP A 24 -15.47 5.32 -20.50
C ASP A 24 -16.87 5.57 -21.09
N GLY A 25 -17.55 4.48 -21.49
CA GLY A 25 -18.90 4.54 -22.06
C GLY A 25 -19.99 5.02 -21.09
N TYR A 26 -19.69 5.12 -19.80
CA TYR A 26 -20.59 5.65 -18.77
C TYR A 26 -20.28 7.12 -18.41
N GLY A 27 -19.25 7.71 -19.03
CA GLY A 27 -18.83 9.08 -18.75
C GLY A 27 -17.82 9.21 -17.61
N PHE A 28 -17.30 8.11 -17.05
CA PHE A 28 -16.24 8.18 -16.04
C PHE A 28 -14.93 8.61 -16.66
N LYS A 29 -14.33 9.65 -16.08
CA LYS A 29 -13.05 10.22 -16.49
C LYS A 29 -11.91 9.55 -15.72
N TYR A 30 -10.90 9.13 -16.46
CA TYR A 30 -9.67 8.55 -15.92
C TYR A 30 -8.53 9.50 -16.19
N PHE A 31 -7.83 9.88 -15.12
CA PHE A 31 -6.71 10.81 -15.19
C PHE A 31 -5.41 10.07 -14.89
N VAL A 32 -4.33 10.47 -15.55
CA VAL A 32 -3.09 9.67 -15.53
C VAL A 32 -2.49 9.56 -14.14
N TYR A 33 -2.34 10.68 -13.42
CA TYR A 33 -1.66 10.66 -12.12
C TYR A 33 -2.56 10.11 -11.02
N ASP A 34 -3.87 10.32 -11.12
CA ASP A 34 -4.87 9.64 -10.27
C ASP A 34 -4.85 8.11 -10.47
N GLU A 35 -4.75 7.61 -11.69
CA GLU A 35 -4.60 6.17 -11.95
C GLU A 35 -3.29 5.62 -11.37
N MET A 36 -2.17 6.34 -11.51
CA MET A 36 -0.89 5.96 -10.89
C MET A 36 -1.00 5.93 -9.36
N TRP A 37 -1.67 6.90 -8.76
CA TRP A 37 -1.92 6.97 -7.32
C TRP A 37 -2.77 5.81 -6.82
N LYS A 38 -3.88 5.51 -7.52
CA LYS A 38 -4.75 4.36 -7.22
C LYS A 38 -4.01 3.04 -7.33
N LEU A 39 -3.17 2.88 -8.36
CA LEU A 39 -2.35 1.69 -8.53
C LEU A 39 -1.32 1.53 -7.41
N TYR A 40 -0.70 2.64 -6.95
CA TYR A 40 0.18 2.63 -5.78
C TYR A 40 -0.56 2.14 -4.52
N ILE A 41 -1.73 2.73 -4.21
CA ILE A 41 -2.54 2.29 -3.05
C ILE A 41 -2.88 0.81 -3.17
N TYR A 42 -3.39 0.40 -4.34
CA TYR A 42 -3.78 -0.99 -4.56
C TYR A 42 -2.63 -1.97 -4.34
N LYS A 43 -1.44 -1.69 -4.89
CA LYS A 43 -0.26 -2.57 -4.71
C LYS A 43 0.17 -2.65 -3.26
N PHE A 44 0.28 -1.50 -2.58
CA PHE A 44 0.62 -1.45 -1.16
C PHE A 44 -0.39 -2.23 -0.31
N SER A 45 -1.68 -1.95 -0.47
CA SER A 45 -2.75 -2.62 0.31
C SER A 45 -2.80 -4.12 0.04
N LYS A 46 -2.52 -4.55 -1.20
CA LYS A 46 -2.45 -5.97 -1.53
C LYS A 46 -1.30 -6.68 -0.81
N GLU A 47 -0.10 -6.09 -0.77
CA GLU A 47 1.05 -6.68 -0.07
C GLU A 47 0.80 -6.72 1.45
N VAL A 48 0.22 -5.66 2.03
CA VAL A 48 -0.20 -5.67 3.45
C VAL A 48 -1.23 -6.77 3.74
N ALA A 49 -2.24 -6.94 2.89
CA ALA A 49 -3.27 -7.96 3.08
C ALA A 49 -2.71 -9.40 3.01
N ILE A 50 -1.69 -9.65 2.19
CA ILE A 50 -1.02 -10.96 2.13
C ILE A 50 -0.37 -11.27 3.49
N GLU A 51 0.37 -10.31 4.04
CA GLU A 51 1.00 -10.44 5.36
C GLU A 51 -0.05 -10.69 6.46
N GLU A 52 -1.13 -9.90 6.48
CA GLU A 52 -2.23 -10.07 7.44
C GLU A 52 -2.85 -11.47 7.38
N VAL A 53 -3.06 -12.03 6.17
CA VAL A 53 -3.60 -13.39 6.01
C VAL A 53 -2.63 -14.44 6.56
N GLU A 54 -1.33 -14.31 6.32
CA GLU A 54 -0.34 -15.24 6.87
C GLU A 54 -0.34 -15.25 8.40
N TYR A 55 -0.37 -14.07 9.03
CA TYR A 55 -0.42 -13.97 10.48
C TYR A 55 -1.74 -14.46 11.06
N THR A 56 -2.85 -14.17 10.38
CA THR A 56 -4.18 -14.66 10.77
C THR A 56 -4.22 -16.19 10.76
N ASN A 57 -3.64 -16.82 9.74
CA ASN A 57 -3.55 -18.28 9.67
C ASN A 57 -2.67 -18.85 10.79
N LYS A 58 -1.52 -18.23 11.07
CA LYS A 58 -0.63 -18.64 12.19
C LYS A 58 -1.34 -18.51 13.54
N PHE A 59 -2.07 -17.43 13.76
CA PHE A 59 -2.88 -17.22 14.96
C PHE A 59 -3.96 -18.30 15.10
N PHE A 60 -4.68 -18.62 14.04
CA PHE A 60 -5.71 -19.66 14.07
C PHE A 60 -5.15 -21.05 14.38
N SER A 61 -3.95 -21.38 13.91
CA SER A 61 -3.27 -22.62 14.30
C SER A 61 -2.92 -22.60 15.79
N LEU A 62 -2.38 -21.48 16.28
CA LEU A 62 -1.96 -21.32 17.68
C LEU A 62 -3.13 -21.41 18.67
N ILE A 63 -4.34 -20.96 18.32
CA ILE A 63 -5.51 -21.12 19.22
C ILE A 63 -6.17 -22.51 19.14
N LYS A 64 -5.94 -23.26 18.07
CA LYS A 64 -6.51 -24.61 17.88
C LYS A 64 -5.71 -25.67 18.62
N ASP A 65 -4.42 -25.47 18.74
CA ASP A 65 -3.52 -26.34 19.52
C ASP A 65 -3.60 -26.01 21.02
N LYS A 66 -3.09 -26.89 21.88
CA LYS A 66 -3.09 -26.71 23.35
C LYS A 66 -2.01 -25.72 23.81
N HIS A 67 -2.05 -24.49 23.31
CA HIS A 67 -1.16 -23.41 23.73
C HIS A 67 -1.64 -22.69 24.99
N THR A 68 -0.70 -22.10 25.73
CA THR A 68 -1.03 -21.30 26.91
C THR A 68 -1.44 -19.88 26.52
N TYR A 69 -2.08 -19.16 27.45
CA TYR A 69 -2.35 -17.73 27.28
C TYR A 69 -1.06 -16.93 27.03
N ASP A 70 0.06 -17.30 27.67
CA ASP A 70 1.35 -16.64 27.51
C ASP A 70 1.89 -16.78 26.08
N ASP A 71 1.75 -17.97 25.48
CA ASP A 71 2.14 -18.22 24.08
C ASP A 71 1.35 -17.33 23.10
N ILE A 72 0.03 -17.20 23.32
CA ILE A 72 -0.85 -16.35 22.52
C ILE A 72 -0.43 -14.88 22.64
N LEU A 73 -0.20 -14.41 23.88
CA LEU A 73 0.17 -13.03 24.15
C LEU A 73 1.53 -12.68 23.51
N LYS A 74 2.52 -13.57 23.65
CA LYS A 74 3.83 -13.41 23.05
C LYS A 74 3.75 -13.35 21.52
N PHE A 75 2.95 -14.21 20.90
CA PHE A 75 2.72 -14.19 19.47
C PHE A 75 2.13 -12.85 19.00
N ILE A 76 1.12 -12.31 19.70
CA ILE A 76 0.49 -11.04 19.33
C ILE A 76 1.52 -9.89 19.38
N TYR A 77 2.35 -9.82 20.42
CA TYR A 77 3.37 -8.77 20.51
C TYR A 77 4.43 -8.89 19.41
N SER A 78 4.93 -10.11 19.14
CA SER A 78 5.87 -10.34 18.04
C SER A 78 5.27 -10.00 16.68
N PHE A 79 3.98 -10.29 16.47
CA PHE A 79 3.26 -9.89 15.26
C PHE A 79 3.21 -8.36 15.13
N LEU A 80 2.78 -7.65 16.17
CA LEU A 80 2.67 -6.18 16.12
C LEU A 80 4.01 -5.50 15.81
N GLU A 81 5.11 -6.00 16.39
CA GLU A 81 6.45 -5.50 16.12
C GLU A 81 6.90 -5.76 14.67
N ASN A 82 6.71 -6.99 14.17
CA ASN A 82 7.07 -7.32 12.81
C ASN A 82 6.21 -6.56 11.79
N PHE A 83 4.89 -6.51 12.01
CA PHE A 83 3.93 -5.86 11.12
C PHE A 83 4.22 -4.36 10.97
N LYS A 84 4.64 -3.68 12.03
CA LYS A 84 5.10 -2.28 11.96
C LYS A 84 6.32 -2.12 11.07
N THR A 85 7.26 -3.05 11.12
CA THR A 85 8.47 -3.04 10.27
C THR A 85 8.09 -3.26 8.81
N ILE A 86 7.29 -4.29 8.54
CA ILE A 86 6.80 -4.64 7.21
C ILE A 86 6.05 -3.47 6.56
N ILE A 87 5.12 -2.83 7.27
CA ILE A 87 4.37 -1.67 6.74
C ILE A 87 5.33 -0.54 6.30
N ASN A 88 6.36 -0.26 7.09
CA ASN A 88 7.33 0.80 6.77
C ASN A 88 8.19 0.44 5.54
N GLU A 89 8.59 -0.82 5.41
CA GLU A 89 9.36 -1.31 4.26
C GLU A 89 8.52 -1.27 2.98
N LEU A 90 7.29 -1.77 3.04
CA LEU A 90 6.33 -1.71 1.95
C LEU A 90 6.04 -0.27 1.53
N HIS A 91 5.86 0.63 2.50
CA HIS A 91 5.64 2.05 2.21
C HIS A 91 6.83 2.65 1.44
N LYS A 92 8.06 2.45 1.92
CA LYS A 92 9.27 2.95 1.24
C LYS A 92 9.42 2.39 -0.18
N LYS A 93 9.20 1.08 -0.34
CA LYS A 93 9.27 0.39 -1.64
C LYS A 93 8.25 0.98 -2.62
N HIS A 94 6.98 1.01 -2.25
CA HIS A 94 5.92 1.49 -3.14
C HIS A 94 5.97 3.00 -3.37
N HIS A 95 6.42 3.79 -2.39
CA HIS A 95 6.64 5.22 -2.55
C HIS A 95 7.70 5.50 -3.62
N LYS A 96 8.83 4.78 -3.57
CA LYS A 96 9.86 4.86 -4.61
C LYS A 96 9.31 4.50 -5.99
N ASP A 97 8.58 3.39 -6.09
CA ASP A 97 7.96 2.95 -7.35
C ASP A 97 6.99 4.00 -7.92
N LEU A 98 6.20 4.66 -7.07
CA LEU A 98 5.30 5.74 -7.45
C LEU A 98 6.09 6.91 -8.07
N LEU A 99 7.12 7.39 -7.38
CA LEU A 99 7.96 8.49 -7.85
C LEU A 99 8.65 8.16 -9.18
N GLU A 100 9.19 6.96 -9.32
CA GLU A 100 9.80 6.51 -10.57
C GLU A 100 8.79 6.43 -11.72
N THR A 101 7.57 5.96 -11.44
CA THR A 101 6.50 5.85 -12.45
C THR A 101 6.08 7.23 -12.94
N VAL A 102 5.88 8.17 -12.02
CA VAL A 102 5.57 9.58 -12.33
C VAL A 102 6.70 10.22 -13.13
N ALA A 103 7.96 10.06 -12.70
CA ALA A 103 9.12 10.64 -13.39
C ALA A 103 9.27 10.09 -14.82
N LYS A 104 9.10 8.78 -15.02
CA LYS A 104 9.12 8.15 -16.35
C LYS A 104 8.05 8.73 -17.26
N HIS A 105 6.85 8.97 -16.75
CA HIS A 105 5.77 9.57 -17.53
C HIS A 105 6.06 11.02 -17.90
N VAL A 106 6.56 11.83 -16.96
CA VAL A 106 6.94 13.22 -17.22
C VAL A 106 8.03 13.31 -18.29
N ASN A 107 9.04 12.44 -18.24
CA ASN A 107 10.12 12.43 -19.22
C ASN A 107 9.69 11.96 -20.61
N LYS A 108 8.69 11.08 -20.73
CA LYS A 108 8.12 10.66 -22.03
C LYS A 108 7.37 11.79 -22.76
N LYS A 109 6.98 12.85 -22.05
CA LYS A 109 6.25 14.00 -22.61
C LYS A 109 7.14 15.19 -22.98
N LYS A 110 8.44 15.13 -22.67
CA LYS A 110 9.44 16.12 -23.11
C LYS A 110 10.04 15.71 -24.44
#